data_AF-A0A423TVT2-F1
#
_entry.id   AF-A0A423TVT2-F1
#
_cell.length_a   1.000
_cell.length_b   1.000
_cell.length_c   1.000
_cell.angle_alpha   90.00
_cell.angle_beta   90.00
_cell.angle_gamma   90.00
#
_symmetry.space_group_name_H-M   'P 1'
#
loop_
_entity.id
_entity.type
_entity.pdbx_description
1 polymer ?
#
loop_
_entity_poly.entity_id
_entity_poly.type
_entity_poly.pdbx_seq_one_letter_code
_entity_poly.pdbx_strand_id
1 'polypeptide(L)'
;MAGASLGTEFPLLLPTFGSQSTSFHGFLTVGRYDYEVHLEVPHFPDVKGMTLSTDARLASIIKGCQEQLSQEEKDCRSVQEYLRKFQQVCAAATENEDNISLPQDAMFTTLLSHIETIGWSKVSQVSTDFSMIYLETKDESERLHSLRVKIQAGYPIEEPIVEADLPVDIDITWNTSEGLSCIMSAWEEKLSTLQELWDALDELDETALVLDPPNPTRKHTSRRILLSNHVSIQLTVSIAHPRSLPQCHLLGSSHLTAPLNTRLTNNYNEWDPERSIVSNLEIVLGVDVVKAKSRESGEDANGSDWSAECAVCYCLHLEGALPDLTCDHCSQAFHVQCLYEWLCSVPNSRQSMNFIFGECPYCTQLISCKVPT
;
A
#
# COMPACT_ATOMS: atom_id res chain seq x y z
N MET A 1 -6.17 -50.94 8.86
CA MET A 1 -7.18 -51.09 7.78
C MET A 1 -8.38 -50.16 7.91
N ALA A 2 -8.71 -49.60 9.09
CA ALA A 2 -9.85 -48.66 9.22
C ALA A 2 -9.61 -47.25 8.61
N GLY A 3 -8.39 -46.70 8.69
CA GLY A 3 -8.08 -45.37 8.12
C GLY A 3 -8.18 -45.28 6.59
N ALA A 4 -7.99 -46.40 5.87
CA ALA A 4 -8.15 -46.45 4.41
C ALA A 4 -9.62 -46.39 3.98
N SER A 5 -10.55 -46.83 4.84
CA SER A 5 -11.99 -46.82 4.57
C SER A 5 -12.58 -45.41 4.63
N LEU A 6 -12.14 -44.60 5.60
CA LEU A 6 -12.65 -43.24 5.80
C LEU A 6 -12.28 -42.32 4.63
N GLY A 7 -11.02 -42.35 4.18
CA GLY A 7 -10.55 -41.50 3.07
C GLY A 7 -11.12 -41.87 1.70
N THR A 8 -11.76 -43.04 1.56
CA THR A 8 -12.44 -43.43 0.30
C THR A 8 -13.83 -42.81 0.19
N GLU A 9 -14.50 -42.60 1.33
CA GLU A 9 -15.87 -42.07 1.38
C GLU A 9 -15.91 -40.58 1.73
N PHE A 10 -14.93 -40.11 2.50
CA PHE A 10 -14.77 -38.71 2.89
C PHE A 10 -13.40 -38.22 2.42
N PRO A 11 -13.21 -38.02 1.10
CA PRO A 11 -11.89 -37.71 0.52
C PRO A 11 -11.35 -36.34 0.96
N LEU A 12 -12.21 -35.44 1.41
CA LEU A 12 -11.86 -34.10 1.89
C LEU A 12 -11.56 -34.05 3.39
N LEU A 13 -11.67 -35.18 4.12
CA LEU A 13 -11.25 -35.29 5.52
C LEU A 13 -9.88 -35.94 5.61
N LEU A 14 -8.86 -35.14 5.90
CA LEU A 14 -7.48 -35.58 5.94
C LEU A 14 -7.06 -35.93 7.36
N PRO A 15 -6.40 -37.09 7.58
CA PRO A 15 -5.87 -37.42 8.90
C PRO A 15 -4.70 -36.50 9.26
N THR A 16 -4.76 -35.91 10.45
CA THR A 16 -3.68 -35.13 11.05
C THR A 16 -3.00 -35.97 12.12
N PHE A 17 -1.69 -36.20 11.99
CA PHE A 17 -0.95 -37.08 12.89
C PHE A 17 -0.40 -36.32 14.11
N GLY A 18 -1.16 -36.30 15.21
CA GLY A 18 -0.71 -35.89 16.54
C GLY A 18 -0.22 -37.09 17.38
N SER A 19 0.62 -36.84 18.38
CA SER A 19 1.33 -37.89 19.14
C SER A 19 0.47 -38.69 20.13
N GLN A 20 -0.82 -38.37 20.33
CA GLN A 20 -1.67 -39.05 21.34
C GLN A 20 -3.14 -39.31 20.94
N SER A 21 -3.66 -38.74 19.85
CA SER A 21 -5.03 -38.99 19.36
C SER A 21 -5.08 -39.02 17.83
N THR A 22 -6.05 -39.75 17.26
CA THR A 22 -6.29 -39.68 15.81
C THR A 22 -7.19 -38.50 15.55
N SER A 23 -6.72 -37.52 14.79
CA SER A 23 -7.47 -36.35 14.40
C SER A 23 -7.66 -36.29 12.89
N PHE A 24 -8.75 -35.68 12.44
CA PHE A 24 -9.05 -35.44 11.04
C PHE A 24 -9.47 -33.99 10.86
N HIS A 25 -8.95 -33.34 9.84
CA HIS A 25 -9.30 -31.96 9.50
C HIS A 25 -9.61 -31.86 8.01
N GLY A 26 -10.60 -31.05 7.67
CA GLY A 26 -10.97 -30.78 6.29
C GLY A 26 -12.45 -30.47 6.17
N PHE A 27 -13.06 -30.92 5.07
CA PHE A 27 -14.43 -30.55 4.72
C PHE A 27 -15.38 -31.74 4.73
N LEU A 28 -16.59 -31.52 5.24
CA LEU A 28 -17.69 -32.48 5.21
C LEU A 28 -18.88 -31.87 4.49
N THR A 29 -19.34 -32.55 3.43
CA THR A 29 -20.53 -32.14 2.68
C THR A 29 -21.80 -32.47 3.46
N VAL A 30 -22.63 -31.48 3.77
CA VAL A 30 -23.95 -31.66 4.38
C VAL A 30 -24.98 -30.97 3.50
N GLY A 31 -25.94 -31.73 2.96
CA GLY A 31 -26.89 -31.22 1.98
C GLY A 31 -26.17 -30.77 0.70
N ARG A 32 -26.20 -29.47 0.40
CA ARG A 32 -25.56 -28.85 -0.78
C ARG A 32 -24.26 -28.08 -0.46
N TYR A 33 -23.87 -28.02 0.81
CA TYR A 33 -22.77 -27.17 1.27
C TYR A 33 -21.65 -28.00 1.90
N ASP A 34 -20.42 -27.54 1.72
CA ASP A 34 -19.24 -28.09 2.38
C ASP A 34 -18.94 -27.25 3.62
N TYR A 35 -18.78 -27.92 4.76
CA TYR A 35 -18.49 -27.28 6.05
C TYR A 35 -17.11 -27.71 6.53
N GLU A 36 -16.36 -26.76 7.09
CA GLU A 36 -15.08 -27.07 7.72
C GLU A 36 -15.33 -27.79 9.04
N VAL A 37 -14.67 -28.93 9.21
CA VAL A 37 -14.78 -29.75 10.42
C VAL A 37 -13.41 -30.23 10.89
N HIS A 38 -13.26 -30.27 12.21
CA HIS A 38 -12.14 -30.87 12.91
C HIS A 38 -12.66 -31.94 13.87
N LEU A 39 -12.26 -33.17 13.63
CA LEU A 39 -12.65 -34.34 14.41
C LEU A 39 -11.45 -34.82 15.22
N GLU A 40 -11.60 -34.93 16.53
CA GLU A 40 -10.66 -35.65 17.37
C GLU A 40 -11.29 -36.94 17.84
N VAL A 41 -10.62 -38.07 17.61
CA VAL A 41 -11.11 -39.41 17.91
C VAL A 41 -10.07 -40.13 18.76
N PRO A 42 -10.13 -40.00 20.09
CA PRO A 42 -9.14 -40.60 20.99
C PRO A 42 -9.08 -42.13 20.92
N HIS A 43 -10.20 -42.79 20.59
CA HIS A 43 -10.34 -44.26 20.57
C HIS A 43 -10.59 -44.82 19.17
N PHE A 44 -10.06 -44.18 18.12
CA PHE A 44 -10.30 -44.57 16.72
C PHE A 44 -10.08 -46.08 16.49
N PRO A 45 -11.02 -46.80 15.82
CA PRO A 45 -12.17 -46.30 15.05
C PRO A 45 -13.47 -46.09 15.85
N ASP A 46 -13.47 -46.30 17.17
CA ASP A 46 -14.65 -46.10 18.03
C ASP A 46 -14.94 -44.59 18.20
N VAL A 47 -16.22 -44.23 18.28
CA VAL A 47 -16.70 -42.85 18.47
C VAL A 47 -16.60 -42.38 19.92
N LYS A 48 -16.27 -43.27 20.87
CA LYS A 48 -16.18 -42.91 22.30
C LYS A 48 -15.21 -41.76 22.58
N GLY A 49 -15.74 -40.68 23.14
CA GLY A 49 -14.99 -39.48 23.50
C GLY A 49 -14.57 -38.65 22.30
N MET A 50 -15.24 -38.84 21.16
CA MET A 50 -15.03 -38.03 19.96
C MET A 50 -15.47 -36.59 20.20
N THR A 51 -14.68 -35.64 19.73
CA THR A 51 -15.07 -34.23 19.73
C THR A 51 -15.10 -33.72 18.29
N LEU A 52 -16.18 -33.04 17.94
CA LEU A 52 -16.39 -32.41 16.64
C LEU A 52 -16.41 -30.89 16.81
N SER A 53 -15.46 -30.22 16.18
CA SER A 53 -15.41 -28.76 16.07
C SER A 53 -15.78 -28.37 14.64
N THR A 54 -16.62 -27.34 14.47
CA THR A 54 -17.14 -26.92 13.17
C THR A 54 -17.15 -25.40 13.05
N ASP A 55 -17.39 -24.91 11.84
CA ASP A 55 -17.74 -23.50 11.64
C ASP A 55 -19.06 -23.11 12.34
N ALA A 56 -19.30 -21.80 12.46
CA ALA A 56 -20.46 -21.26 13.19
C ALA A 56 -21.82 -21.63 12.56
N ARG A 57 -21.86 -21.85 11.24
CA ARG A 57 -23.10 -22.21 10.53
C ARG A 57 -23.48 -23.64 10.86
N LEU A 58 -22.53 -24.59 10.73
CA LEU A 58 -22.76 -25.98 11.10
C LEU A 58 -22.99 -26.13 12.62
N ALA A 59 -22.33 -25.32 13.46
CA ALA A 59 -22.57 -25.32 14.90
C ALA A 59 -24.02 -24.92 15.25
N SER A 60 -24.62 -23.98 14.52
CA SER A 60 -26.02 -23.60 14.69
C SER A 60 -26.97 -24.73 14.30
N ILE A 61 -26.70 -25.40 13.18
CA ILE A 61 -27.46 -26.57 12.72
C ILE A 61 -27.37 -27.71 13.75
N ILE A 62 -26.15 -28.02 14.22
CA ILE A 62 -25.90 -29.04 15.27
C ILE A 62 -26.70 -28.74 16.53
N LYS A 63 -26.79 -27.47 16.95
CA LYS A 63 -27.58 -27.07 18.12
C LYS A 63 -29.06 -27.40 17.96
N GLY A 64 -29.60 -27.29 16.74
CA GLY A 64 -30.99 -27.63 16.42
C GLY A 64 -31.27 -29.15 16.45
N CYS A 65 -30.28 -29.98 16.13
CA CYS A 65 -30.42 -31.44 16.07
C CYS A 65 -29.58 -32.21 17.12
N GLN A 66 -29.12 -31.51 18.17
CA GLN A 66 -28.15 -32.04 19.14
C GLN A 66 -28.64 -33.32 19.85
N GLU A 67 -29.95 -33.39 20.16
CA GLU A 67 -30.54 -34.56 20.81
C GLU A 67 -30.51 -35.81 19.91
N GLN A 68 -30.73 -35.64 18.60
CA GLN A 68 -30.68 -36.72 17.61
C GLN A 68 -29.24 -37.18 17.41
N LEU A 69 -28.30 -36.24 17.25
CA LEU A 69 -26.88 -36.56 17.10
C LEU A 69 -26.31 -37.29 18.33
N SER A 70 -26.73 -36.89 19.55
CA SER A 70 -26.33 -37.56 20.80
C SER A 70 -26.89 -38.97 20.92
N GLN A 71 -28.02 -39.27 20.29
CA GLN A 71 -28.59 -40.60 20.24
C GLN A 71 -27.84 -41.47 19.23
N GLU A 72 -27.54 -40.94 18.05
CA GLU A 72 -26.77 -41.65 17.02
C GLU A 72 -25.34 -41.94 17.45
N GLU A 73 -24.69 -41.07 18.24
CA GLU A 73 -23.37 -41.31 18.80
C GLU A 73 -23.34 -42.56 19.71
N LYS A 74 -24.42 -42.84 20.44
CA LYS A 74 -24.52 -44.04 21.30
C LYS A 74 -24.75 -45.31 20.49
N ASP A 75 -25.41 -45.19 19.35
CA ASP A 75 -25.82 -46.33 18.52
C ASP A 75 -24.74 -46.71 17.48
N CYS A 76 -23.87 -45.77 17.10
CA CYS A 76 -22.80 -45.98 16.13
C CYS A 76 -21.59 -46.72 16.71
N ARG A 77 -21.00 -47.63 15.92
CA ARG A 77 -19.82 -48.41 16.32
C ARG A 77 -18.53 -47.97 15.62
N SER A 78 -18.63 -47.01 14.71
CA SER A 78 -17.50 -46.47 13.98
C SER A 78 -17.70 -45.00 13.61
N VAL A 79 -16.60 -44.25 13.49
CA VAL A 79 -16.61 -42.86 13.01
C VAL A 79 -17.25 -42.73 11.62
N GLN A 80 -17.01 -43.69 10.73
CA GLN A 80 -17.58 -43.69 9.39
C GLN A 80 -19.12 -43.80 9.40
N GLU A 81 -19.66 -44.67 10.26
CA GLU A 81 -21.10 -44.82 10.44
C GLU A 81 -21.72 -43.56 11.04
N TYR A 82 -21.06 -42.97 12.03
CA TYR A 82 -21.49 -41.71 12.64
C TYR A 82 -21.49 -40.57 11.63
N LEU A 83 -20.44 -40.38 10.82
CA LEU A 83 -20.38 -39.30 9.83
C LEU A 83 -21.49 -39.40 8.78
N ARG A 84 -21.85 -40.60 8.32
CA ARG A 84 -23.00 -40.78 7.41
C ARG A 84 -24.32 -40.33 8.06
N LYS A 85 -24.56 -40.75 9.30
CA LYS A 85 -25.78 -40.37 10.02
C LYS A 85 -25.79 -38.89 10.37
N PHE A 86 -24.64 -38.34 10.73
CA PHE A 86 -24.43 -36.91 10.94
C PHE A 86 -24.80 -36.11 9.69
N GLN A 87 -24.31 -36.50 8.51
CA GLN A 87 -24.68 -35.86 7.25
C GLN A 87 -26.20 -35.94 6.99
N GLN A 88 -26.84 -37.07 7.27
CA GLN A 88 -28.29 -37.24 7.08
C GLN A 88 -29.12 -36.37 8.03
N VAL A 89 -28.79 -36.38 9.32
CA VAL A 89 -29.50 -35.61 10.36
C VAL A 89 -29.33 -34.12 10.13
N CYS A 90 -28.10 -33.66 9.84
CA CYS A 90 -27.84 -32.26 9.58
C CYS A 90 -28.45 -31.80 8.23
N ALA A 91 -28.46 -32.65 7.20
CA ALA A 91 -29.10 -32.33 5.92
C ALA A 91 -30.63 -32.15 6.06
N ALA A 92 -31.28 -33.00 6.85
CA ALA A 92 -32.71 -32.88 7.14
C ALA A 92 -33.04 -31.64 7.98
N ALA A 93 -32.12 -31.20 8.83
CA ALA A 93 -32.25 -29.96 9.59
C ALA A 93 -32.09 -28.72 8.69
N THR A 94 -31.20 -28.76 7.70
CA THR A 94 -31.02 -27.66 6.72
C THR A 94 -32.20 -27.49 5.77
N GLU A 95 -32.87 -28.58 5.35
CA GLU A 95 -34.08 -28.49 4.49
C GLU A 95 -35.23 -27.72 5.15
N ASN A 96 -35.26 -27.61 6.49
CA ASN A 96 -36.23 -26.81 7.22
C ASN A 96 -35.83 -25.33 7.39
N GLU A 97 -34.55 -24.99 7.22
CA GLU A 97 -34.01 -23.62 7.30
C GLU A 97 -33.78 -22.96 5.92
N ASP A 98 -33.88 -23.71 4.82
CA ASP A 98 -33.67 -23.27 3.42
C ASP A 98 -34.58 -22.11 2.93
N ASN A 99 -35.45 -21.54 3.78
CA ASN A 99 -36.22 -20.32 3.50
C ASN A 99 -35.51 -19.01 3.89
N ILE A 100 -34.26 -19.05 4.34
CA ILE A 100 -33.45 -17.84 4.57
C ILE A 100 -32.21 -17.89 3.69
N SER A 101 -32.38 -17.59 2.41
CA SER A 101 -31.28 -17.08 1.60
C SER A 101 -30.80 -15.78 2.25
N LEU A 102 -29.63 -15.81 2.88
CA LEU A 102 -28.99 -14.60 3.38
C LEU A 102 -28.59 -13.75 2.16
N PRO A 103 -28.94 -12.45 2.12
CA PRO A 103 -28.57 -11.52 1.04
C PRO A 103 -27.05 -11.51 0.72
N GLN A 104 -26.22 -11.92 1.66
CA GLN A 104 -24.76 -12.01 1.52
C GLN A 104 -24.30 -13.09 0.54
N ASP A 105 -25.00 -14.22 0.40
CA ASP A 105 -24.56 -15.30 -0.50
C ASP A 105 -24.69 -14.89 -1.98
N ALA A 106 -25.73 -14.13 -2.31
CA ALA A 106 -25.92 -13.58 -3.65
C ALA A 106 -24.84 -12.55 -3.99
N MET A 107 -24.51 -11.67 -3.05
CA MET A 107 -23.41 -10.69 -3.22
C MET A 107 -22.09 -11.40 -3.50
N PHE A 108 -21.68 -12.37 -2.67
CA PHE A 108 -20.40 -13.05 -2.84
C PHE A 108 -20.35 -13.85 -4.14
N THR A 109 -21.45 -14.50 -4.52
CA THR A 109 -21.54 -15.21 -5.81
C THR A 109 -21.33 -14.24 -6.97
N THR A 110 -21.98 -13.08 -6.94
CA THR A 110 -21.79 -12.04 -7.96
C THR A 110 -20.36 -11.49 -7.95
N LEU A 111 -19.79 -11.20 -6.77
CA LEU A 111 -18.42 -10.71 -6.64
C LEU A 111 -17.40 -11.71 -7.20
N LEU A 112 -17.52 -12.99 -6.85
CA LEU A 112 -16.66 -14.05 -7.37
C LEU A 112 -16.78 -14.16 -8.89
N SER A 113 -17.98 -14.06 -9.45
CA SER A 113 -18.17 -14.05 -10.91
C SER A 113 -17.50 -12.84 -11.59
N HIS A 114 -17.52 -11.67 -10.95
CA HIS A 114 -16.83 -10.49 -11.46
C HIS A 114 -15.30 -10.65 -11.36
N ILE A 115 -14.78 -11.27 -10.29
CA ILE A 115 -13.36 -11.60 -10.15
C ILE A 115 -12.92 -12.61 -11.22
N GLU A 116 -13.71 -13.65 -11.47
CA GLU A 116 -13.45 -14.62 -12.53
C GLU A 116 -13.41 -13.95 -13.92
N THR A 117 -14.29 -12.97 -14.15
CA THR A 117 -14.38 -12.22 -15.41
C THR A 117 -13.14 -11.37 -15.67
N ILE A 118 -12.61 -10.68 -14.65
CA ILE A 118 -11.35 -9.91 -14.79
C ILE A 118 -10.10 -10.82 -14.82
N GLY A 119 -10.23 -12.04 -14.30
CA GLY A 119 -9.18 -13.06 -14.22
C GLY A 119 -8.39 -12.99 -12.92
N TRP A 120 -8.28 -14.15 -12.25
CA TRP A 120 -7.54 -14.31 -10.98
C TRP A 120 -6.05 -13.93 -11.06
N SER A 121 -5.45 -13.93 -12.25
CA SER A 121 -4.06 -13.50 -12.44
C SER A 121 -3.82 -12.02 -12.13
N LYS A 122 -4.88 -11.20 -12.15
CA LYS A 122 -4.81 -9.77 -11.81
C LYS A 122 -5.03 -9.51 -10.32
N VAL A 123 -5.43 -10.52 -9.55
CA VAL A 123 -5.70 -10.40 -8.11
C VAL A 123 -4.46 -10.79 -7.34
N SER A 124 -3.88 -9.86 -6.58
CA SER A 124 -2.73 -10.15 -5.73
C SER A 124 -3.13 -10.55 -4.32
N GLN A 125 -4.19 -9.96 -3.78
CA GLN A 125 -4.68 -10.27 -2.43
C GLN A 125 -6.19 -10.02 -2.32
N VAL A 126 -6.86 -10.81 -1.48
CA VAL A 126 -8.25 -10.57 -1.04
C VAL A 126 -8.29 -10.67 0.49
N SER A 127 -9.04 -9.78 1.15
CA SER A 127 -9.23 -9.86 2.60
C SER A 127 -10.09 -11.06 2.98
N THR A 128 -9.93 -11.57 4.20
CA THR A 128 -10.65 -12.76 4.70
C THR A 128 -12.18 -12.60 4.71
N ASP A 129 -12.66 -11.37 4.81
CA ASP A 129 -14.08 -10.99 4.80
C ASP A 129 -14.56 -10.52 3.42
N PHE A 130 -13.71 -10.61 2.38
CA PHE A 130 -13.99 -10.15 1.02
C PHE A 130 -14.39 -8.66 0.90
N SER A 131 -14.11 -7.86 1.93
CA SER A 131 -14.37 -6.41 1.92
C SER A 131 -13.32 -5.62 1.14
N MET A 132 -12.14 -6.18 0.91
CA MET A 132 -11.03 -5.53 0.20
C MET A 132 -10.40 -6.48 -0.81
N ILE A 133 -10.21 -6.00 -2.04
CA ILE A 133 -9.52 -6.69 -3.13
C ILE A 133 -8.34 -5.82 -3.57
N TYR A 134 -7.19 -6.46 -3.75
CA TYR A 134 -5.98 -5.85 -4.27
C TYR A 134 -5.74 -6.40 -5.68
N LEU A 135 -5.72 -5.49 -6.64
CA LEU A 135 -5.50 -5.79 -8.05
C LEU A 135 -4.14 -5.25 -8.47
N GLU A 136 -3.45 -5.98 -9.34
CA GLU A 136 -2.15 -5.61 -9.86
C GLU A 136 -2.15 -5.59 -11.38
N THR A 137 -1.46 -4.62 -11.94
CA THR A 137 -1.34 -4.45 -13.39
C THR A 137 0.05 -3.96 -13.71
N LYS A 138 0.66 -4.56 -14.73
CA LYS A 138 1.89 -4.05 -15.33
C LYS A 138 1.55 -3.13 -16.48
N ASP A 139 2.20 -1.98 -16.55
CA ASP A 139 2.08 -1.10 -17.70
C ASP A 139 3.06 -1.45 -18.83
N GLU A 140 3.10 -0.62 -19.87
CA GLU A 140 3.91 -0.83 -21.08
C GLU A 140 5.42 -0.82 -20.80
N SER A 141 5.85 -0.16 -19.73
CA SER A 141 7.24 -0.11 -19.27
C SER A 141 7.53 -1.15 -18.18
N GLU A 142 6.68 -2.18 -18.03
CA GLU A 142 6.78 -3.26 -17.03
C GLU A 142 6.73 -2.78 -15.57
N ARG A 143 6.20 -1.58 -15.32
CA ARG A 143 6.03 -1.05 -13.96
C ARG A 143 4.80 -1.68 -13.32
N LEU A 144 4.96 -2.17 -12.10
CA LEU A 144 3.86 -2.76 -11.33
C LEU A 144 3.05 -1.66 -10.64
N HIS A 145 1.75 -1.64 -10.90
CA HIS A 145 0.80 -0.73 -10.28
C HIS A 145 -0.24 -1.53 -9.48
N SER A 146 -0.61 -1.01 -8.32
CA SER A 146 -1.57 -1.66 -7.42
C SER A 146 -2.83 -0.80 -7.25
N LEU A 147 -3.98 -1.46 -7.34
CA LEU A 147 -5.31 -0.87 -7.20
C LEU A 147 -6.03 -1.55 -6.05
N ARG A 148 -6.54 -0.77 -5.10
CA ARG A 148 -7.31 -1.28 -3.95
C ARG A 148 -8.78 -1.01 -4.19
N VAL A 149 -9.60 -2.05 -4.09
CA VAL A 149 -11.04 -2.00 -4.31
C VAL A 149 -11.74 -2.45 -3.03
N LYS A 150 -12.44 -1.52 -2.39
CA LYS A 150 -13.25 -1.79 -1.20
C LYS A 150 -14.69 -2.11 -1.61
N ILE A 151 -15.11 -3.32 -1.29
CA ILE A 151 -16.45 -3.83 -1.56
C ILE A 151 -17.40 -3.33 -0.46
N GLN A 152 -18.50 -2.71 -0.88
CA GLN A 152 -19.53 -2.19 0.02
C GLN A 152 -20.59 -3.26 0.32
N ALA A 153 -21.33 -3.06 1.43
CA ALA A 153 -22.36 -4.00 1.87
C ALA A 153 -23.57 -4.10 0.91
N GLY A 154 -23.79 -3.11 0.04
CA GLY A 154 -24.82 -3.13 -1.01
C GLY A 154 -24.32 -3.58 -2.38
N TYR A 155 -23.12 -4.14 -2.51
CA TYR A 155 -22.57 -4.59 -3.79
C TYR A 155 -23.49 -5.64 -4.48
N PRO A 156 -23.69 -5.61 -5.81
CA PRO A 156 -23.11 -4.67 -6.79
C PRO A 156 -23.91 -3.38 -7.02
N ILE A 157 -25.03 -3.19 -6.32
CA ILE A 157 -25.91 -2.01 -6.49
C ILE A 157 -25.19 -0.75 -5.98
N GLU A 158 -24.55 -0.85 -4.83
CA GLU A 158 -23.61 0.16 -4.34
C GLU A 158 -22.25 -0.02 -5.01
N GLU A 159 -21.70 1.07 -5.54
CA GLU A 159 -20.39 1.07 -6.19
C GLU A 159 -19.26 0.83 -5.17
N PRO A 160 -18.22 0.07 -5.54
CA PRO A 160 -17.06 -0.09 -4.66
C PRO A 160 -16.23 1.20 -4.60
N ILE A 161 -15.50 1.38 -3.49
CA ILE A 161 -14.55 2.50 -3.36
C ILE A 161 -13.21 2.05 -3.91
N VAL A 162 -12.64 2.87 -4.80
CA VAL A 162 -11.37 2.57 -5.47
C VAL A 162 -10.29 3.52 -4.98
N GLU A 163 -9.15 2.96 -4.59
CA GLU A 163 -7.97 3.71 -4.13
C GLU A 163 -6.72 3.24 -4.88
N ALA A 164 -6.00 4.19 -5.47
CA ALA A 164 -4.74 3.94 -6.17
C ALA A 164 -3.69 5.00 -5.82
N ASP A 165 -2.41 4.65 -5.92
CA ASP A 165 -1.32 5.62 -5.85
C ASP A 165 -1.12 6.30 -7.22
N LEU A 166 -2.13 7.03 -7.67
CA LEU A 166 -2.07 7.84 -8.89
C LEU A 166 -1.98 9.34 -8.59
N PRO A 167 -1.40 10.13 -9.51
CA PRO A 167 -1.31 11.58 -9.33
C PRO A 167 -2.63 12.30 -9.64
N VAL A 168 -3.59 11.58 -10.24
CA VAL A 168 -4.95 12.03 -10.58
C VAL A 168 -5.94 10.92 -10.30
N ASP A 169 -7.18 11.31 -10.00
CA ASP A 169 -8.27 10.37 -9.80
C ASP A 169 -8.63 9.62 -11.10
N ILE A 170 -9.25 8.45 -10.92
CA ILE A 170 -9.74 7.60 -12.02
C ILE A 170 -11.23 7.89 -12.19
N ASP A 171 -11.61 8.26 -13.41
CA ASP A 171 -13.02 8.49 -13.76
C ASP A 171 -13.67 7.14 -14.10
N ILE A 172 -14.34 6.54 -13.12
CA ILE A 172 -14.97 5.22 -13.26
C ILE A 172 -16.48 5.41 -13.47
N THR A 173 -17.00 4.87 -14.57
CA THR A 173 -18.45 4.75 -14.78
C THR A 173 -18.91 3.38 -14.31
N TRP A 174 -19.43 3.29 -13.08
CA TRP A 174 -19.84 2.02 -12.49
C TRP A 174 -21.01 1.39 -13.25
N ASN A 175 -20.84 0.11 -13.62
CA ASN A 175 -21.88 -0.71 -14.22
C ASN A 175 -22.03 -2.00 -13.42
N THR A 176 -23.20 -2.23 -12.83
CA THR A 176 -23.46 -3.39 -11.96
C THR A 176 -23.35 -4.73 -12.69
N SER A 177 -23.52 -4.75 -14.02
CA SER A 177 -23.48 -5.95 -14.85
C SER A 177 -22.06 -6.29 -15.31
N GLU A 178 -21.22 -5.27 -15.53
CA GLU A 178 -19.80 -5.46 -15.86
C GLU A 178 -18.95 -5.62 -14.59
N GLY A 179 -19.41 -5.09 -13.46
CA GLY A 179 -18.77 -5.24 -12.17
C GLY A 179 -17.33 -4.73 -12.17
N LEU A 180 -16.40 -5.53 -11.66
CA LEU A 180 -14.99 -5.17 -11.58
C LEU A 180 -14.33 -4.93 -12.97
N SER A 181 -14.92 -5.41 -14.06
CA SER A 181 -14.37 -5.21 -15.40
C SER A 181 -14.37 -3.74 -15.81
N CYS A 182 -15.43 -2.96 -15.49
CA CYS A 182 -15.46 -1.53 -15.81
C CYS A 182 -14.36 -0.75 -15.06
N ILE A 183 -14.06 -1.14 -13.82
CA ILE A 183 -12.96 -0.60 -13.02
C ILE A 183 -11.62 -0.91 -13.68
N MET A 184 -11.40 -2.17 -14.08
CA MET A 184 -10.15 -2.58 -14.70
C MET A 184 -9.92 -1.89 -16.05
N SER A 185 -10.95 -1.72 -16.87
CA SER A 185 -10.83 -0.99 -18.14
C SER A 185 -10.46 0.49 -17.91
N ALA A 186 -11.15 1.18 -16.99
CA ALA A 186 -10.83 2.58 -16.67
C ALA A 186 -9.43 2.73 -16.04
N TRP A 187 -9.02 1.75 -15.23
CA TRP A 187 -7.69 1.68 -14.64
C TRP A 187 -6.59 1.54 -15.69
N GLU A 188 -6.69 0.53 -16.57
CA GLU A 188 -5.73 0.27 -17.64
C GLU A 188 -5.65 1.45 -18.62
N GLU A 189 -6.79 2.07 -18.96
CA GLU A 189 -6.83 3.29 -19.75
C GLU A 189 -6.08 4.42 -19.05
N LYS A 190 -6.34 4.68 -17.76
CA LYS A 190 -5.64 5.73 -17.02
C LYS A 190 -4.13 5.46 -16.93
N LEU A 191 -3.71 4.22 -16.70
CA LEU A 191 -2.28 3.85 -16.72
C LEU A 191 -1.62 4.19 -18.05
N SER A 192 -2.28 3.90 -19.18
CA SER A 192 -1.77 4.21 -20.52
C SER A 192 -1.56 5.73 -20.73
N THR A 193 -2.42 6.57 -20.16
CA THR A 193 -2.29 8.03 -20.28
C THR A 193 -1.15 8.63 -19.46
N LEU A 194 -0.63 7.90 -18.46
CA LEU A 194 0.38 8.38 -17.53
C LEU A 194 1.80 7.87 -17.84
N GLN A 195 1.98 7.12 -18.93
CA GLN A 195 3.27 6.51 -19.29
C GLN A 195 4.39 7.55 -19.42
N GLU A 196 4.17 8.61 -20.20
CA GLU A 196 5.19 9.65 -20.40
C GLU A 196 5.59 10.36 -19.10
N LEU A 197 4.63 10.54 -18.18
CA LEU A 197 4.90 11.13 -16.87
C LEU A 197 5.84 10.26 -16.05
N TRP A 198 5.52 8.97 -15.94
CA TRP A 198 6.35 8.05 -15.18
C TRP A 198 7.69 7.81 -15.85
N ASP A 199 7.78 7.79 -17.18
CA ASP A 199 9.06 7.67 -17.89
C ASP A 199 9.98 8.86 -17.57
N ALA A 200 9.43 10.09 -17.57
CA ALA A 200 10.19 11.28 -17.23
C ALA A 200 10.63 11.31 -15.75
N LEU A 201 9.77 10.83 -14.84
CA LEU A 201 10.10 10.74 -13.41
C LEU A 201 11.09 9.61 -13.11
N ASP A 202 10.98 8.46 -13.75
CA ASP A 202 11.92 7.34 -13.62
C ASP A 202 13.32 7.77 -14.09
N GLU A 203 13.42 8.42 -15.26
CA GLU A 203 14.68 8.97 -15.77
C GLU A 203 15.30 10.00 -14.81
N LEU A 204 14.47 10.84 -14.19
CA LEU A 204 14.91 11.83 -13.20
C LEU A 204 15.43 11.15 -11.94
N ASP A 205 14.66 10.19 -11.39
CA ASP A 205 14.98 9.48 -10.15
C ASP A 205 16.24 8.61 -10.30
N GLU A 206 16.49 8.06 -11.49
CA GLU A 206 17.72 7.32 -11.83
C GLU A 206 18.96 8.23 -11.96
N THR A 207 18.77 9.48 -12.41
CA THR A 207 19.87 10.38 -12.75
C THR A 207 20.26 11.28 -11.58
N ALA A 208 19.29 11.89 -10.90
CA ALA A 208 19.50 12.94 -9.91
C ALA A 208 19.39 12.43 -8.48
N LEU A 209 20.12 13.05 -7.55
CA LEU A 209 19.96 12.80 -6.12
C LEU A 209 18.67 13.46 -5.62
N VAL A 210 17.61 12.66 -5.50
CA VAL A 210 16.32 13.06 -4.93
C VAL A 210 16.41 13.12 -3.40
N LEU A 211 16.08 14.28 -2.85
CA LEU A 211 15.99 14.54 -1.42
C LEU A 211 14.58 14.28 -0.89
N ASP A 212 13.54 14.58 -1.67
CA ASP A 212 12.13 14.43 -1.28
C ASP A 212 11.21 14.20 -2.48
N PRO A 213 10.20 13.32 -2.38
CA PRO A 213 9.95 12.38 -1.27
C PRO A 213 11.11 11.36 -1.13
N PRO A 214 11.37 10.84 0.09
CA PRO A 214 12.46 9.88 0.30
C PRO A 214 12.21 8.54 -0.39
N ASN A 215 10.94 8.16 -0.50
CA ASN A 215 10.48 6.99 -1.26
C ASN A 215 9.43 7.46 -2.26
N PRO A 216 9.84 7.91 -3.45
CA PRO A 216 8.89 8.32 -4.47
C PRO A 216 7.95 7.19 -4.86
N THR A 217 6.69 7.53 -5.07
CA THR A 217 5.65 6.61 -5.52
C THR A 217 4.93 7.22 -6.72
N ARG A 218 4.10 6.42 -7.39
CA ARG A 218 3.47 6.81 -8.67
C ARG A 218 2.50 7.99 -8.57
N LYS A 219 2.02 8.35 -7.37
CA LYS A 219 1.24 9.58 -7.11
C LYS A 219 2.06 10.85 -7.04
N HIS A 220 3.37 10.75 -6.79
CA HIS A 220 4.20 11.92 -6.56
C HIS A 220 4.67 12.52 -7.88
N THR A 221 4.20 13.72 -8.20
CA THR A 221 4.62 14.50 -9.38
C THR A 221 5.73 15.50 -9.08
N SER A 222 6.07 15.67 -7.80
CA SER A 222 7.12 16.58 -7.35
C SER A 222 8.38 15.82 -6.94
N ARG A 223 9.53 16.45 -7.17
CA ARG A 223 10.85 15.98 -6.72
C ARG A 223 11.67 17.16 -6.24
N ARG A 224 12.24 17.07 -5.05
CA ARG A 224 13.31 17.95 -4.62
C ARG A 224 14.63 17.29 -4.93
N ILE A 225 15.45 17.90 -5.77
CA ILE A 225 16.78 17.37 -6.12
C ILE A 225 17.88 18.32 -5.63
N LEU A 226 19.05 17.75 -5.33
CA LEU A 226 20.22 18.51 -4.91
C LEU A 226 20.97 19.06 -6.14
N LEU A 227 21.25 20.37 -6.14
CA LEU A 227 22.05 21.01 -7.18
C LEU A 227 23.51 21.16 -6.75
N SER A 228 23.73 21.66 -5.53
CA SER A 228 25.06 21.83 -4.97
C SER A 228 24.99 21.95 -3.44
N ASN A 229 26.12 22.15 -2.76
CA ASN A 229 26.16 22.38 -1.31
C ASN A 229 25.21 23.52 -0.94
N HIS A 230 24.23 23.20 -0.10
CA HIS A 230 23.22 24.14 0.42
C HIS A 230 22.22 24.71 -0.60
N VAL A 231 22.16 24.16 -1.83
CA VAL A 231 21.15 24.54 -2.83
C VAL A 231 20.46 23.31 -3.39
N SER A 232 19.13 23.31 -3.31
CA SER A 232 18.26 22.31 -3.91
C SER A 232 17.19 22.98 -4.75
N ILE A 233 16.57 22.22 -5.65
CA ILE A 233 15.46 22.69 -6.46
C ILE A 233 14.28 21.73 -6.30
N GLN A 234 13.13 22.28 -5.97
CA GLN A 234 11.86 21.57 -5.96
C GLN A 234 11.21 21.74 -7.34
N LEU A 235 10.96 20.61 -7.98
CA LEU A 235 10.34 20.48 -9.28
C LEU A 235 8.93 19.93 -9.10
N THR A 236 7.97 20.46 -9.85
CA THR A 236 6.65 19.83 -10.01
C THR A 236 6.40 19.61 -11.50
N VAL A 237 6.39 18.33 -11.88
CA VAL A 237 6.25 17.89 -13.27
C VAL A 237 4.76 17.93 -13.65
N SER A 238 4.47 18.49 -14.81
CA SER A 238 3.11 18.55 -15.33
C SER A 238 2.65 17.16 -15.77
N ILE A 239 1.47 16.75 -15.34
CA ILE A 239 0.88 15.46 -15.75
C ILE A 239 0.54 15.47 -17.24
N ALA A 240 0.01 16.59 -17.76
CA ALA A 240 -0.39 16.71 -19.16
C ALA A 240 0.80 16.90 -20.11
N HIS A 241 1.89 17.50 -19.62
CA HIS A 241 3.08 17.81 -20.43
C HIS A 241 4.37 17.50 -19.64
N PRO A 242 4.70 16.23 -19.37
CA PRO A 242 5.78 15.86 -18.45
C PRO A 242 7.17 16.30 -18.90
N ARG A 243 7.38 16.45 -20.21
CA ARG A 243 8.63 16.90 -20.81
C ARG A 243 8.77 18.41 -20.94
N SER A 244 7.73 19.18 -20.61
CA SER A 244 7.80 20.65 -20.58
C SER A 244 8.53 21.16 -19.34
N LEU A 245 8.93 22.44 -19.34
CA LEU A 245 9.58 23.07 -18.18
C LEU A 245 8.70 22.91 -16.93
N PRO A 246 9.15 22.18 -15.89
CA PRO A 246 8.38 21.99 -14.68
C PRO A 246 8.29 23.29 -13.89
N GLN A 247 7.37 23.33 -12.92
CA GLN A 247 7.41 24.40 -11.93
C GLN A 247 8.65 24.21 -11.06
N CYS A 248 9.53 25.21 -11.06
CA CYS A 248 10.81 25.20 -10.39
C CYS A 248 10.80 26.14 -9.19
N HIS A 249 11.19 25.65 -8.02
CA HIS A 249 11.40 26.45 -6.81
C HIS A 249 12.77 26.17 -6.21
N LEU A 250 13.67 27.16 -6.29
CA LEU A 250 15.02 27.06 -5.75
C LEU A 250 15.01 27.33 -4.24
N LEU A 251 15.63 26.43 -3.48
CA LEU A 251 15.71 26.42 -2.03
C LEU A 251 17.18 26.50 -1.59
N GLY A 252 17.49 27.50 -0.77
CA GLY A 252 18.84 27.82 -0.31
C GLY A 252 18.97 29.28 0.07
N SER A 253 20.14 29.68 0.59
CA SER A 253 20.42 31.08 0.93
C SER A 253 20.30 31.98 -0.30
N SER A 254 19.76 33.19 -0.11
CA SER A 254 19.38 34.09 -1.22
C SER A 254 20.54 34.41 -2.17
N HIS A 255 21.76 34.53 -1.65
CA HIS A 255 22.94 34.84 -2.45
C HIS A 255 23.37 33.71 -3.40
N LEU A 256 22.98 32.46 -3.12
CA LEU A 256 23.23 31.29 -3.98
C LEU A 256 22.08 31.06 -4.96
N THR A 257 20.83 31.27 -4.52
CA THR A 257 19.63 30.99 -5.33
C THR A 257 19.26 32.11 -6.31
N ALA A 258 19.53 33.38 -5.98
CA ALA A 258 19.18 34.51 -6.86
C ALA A 258 19.87 34.47 -8.25
N PRO A 259 21.17 34.14 -8.37
CA PRO A 259 21.80 33.96 -9.68
C PRO A 259 21.18 32.82 -10.49
N LEU A 260 20.82 31.72 -9.83
CA LEU A 260 20.19 30.56 -10.47
C LEU A 260 18.78 30.89 -10.97
N ASN A 261 17.97 31.60 -10.17
CA ASN A 261 16.66 32.10 -10.58
C ASN A 261 16.75 33.03 -11.80
N THR A 262 17.78 33.88 -11.83
CA THR A 262 18.02 34.78 -12.98
C THR A 262 18.34 33.98 -14.24
N ARG A 263 19.18 32.94 -14.14
CA ARG A 263 19.49 32.07 -15.28
C ARG A 263 18.28 31.26 -15.75
N LEU A 264 17.52 30.69 -14.83
CA LEU A 264 16.26 30.00 -15.13
C LEU A 264 15.30 30.92 -15.92
N THR A 265 15.18 32.18 -15.51
CA THR A 265 14.29 33.16 -16.16
C THR A 265 14.83 33.62 -17.51
N ASN A 266 16.15 33.74 -17.69
CA ASN A 266 16.73 34.22 -18.95
C ASN A 266 16.83 33.11 -20.01
N ASN A 267 17.03 31.86 -19.57
CA ASN A 267 17.34 30.73 -20.42
C ASN A 267 16.16 29.77 -20.59
N TYR A 268 14.94 30.12 -20.15
CA TYR A 268 13.79 29.22 -20.22
C TYR A 268 13.48 28.72 -21.65
N ASN A 269 13.82 29.52 -22.68
CA ASN A 269 13.64 29.16 -24.09
C ASN A 269 14.62 28.06 -24.57
N GLU A 270 15.69 27.77 -23.82
CA GLU A 270 16.64 26.70 -24.12
C GLU A 270 16.11 25.32 -23.69
N TRP A 271 14.94 25.27 -23.04
CA TRP A 271 14.30 24.03 -22.65
C TRP A 271 13.86 23.23 -23.87
N ASP A 272 14.35 22.01 -23.98
CA ASP A 272 14.12 21.10 -25.11
C ASP A 272 13.34 19.87 -24.63
N PRO A 273 12.05 19.70 -25.00
CA PRO A 273 11.24 18.56 -24.56
C PRO A 273 11.80 17.18 -24.95
N GLU A 274 12.68 17.12 -25.95
CA GLU A 274 13.33 15.87 -26.37
C GLU A 274 14.49 15.46 -25.44
N ARG A 275 14.88 16.34 -24.50
CA ARG A 275 15.91 16.07 -23.51
C ARG A 275 15.31 15.64 -22.18
N SER A 276 16.15 15.00 -21.36
CA SER A 276 15.82 14.70 -19.98
C SER A 276 15.62 15.98 -19.16
N ILE A 277 14.76 15.91 -18.15
CA ILE A 277 14.54 17.03 -17.20
C ILE A 277 15.87 17.48 -16.60
N VAL A 278 16.71 16.52 -16.19
CA VAL A 278 18.01 16.81 -15.57
C VAL A 278 18.95 17.53 -16.55
N SER A 279 19.07 17.05 -17.79
CA SER A 279 19.93 17.68 -18.79
C SER A 279 19.48 19.10 -19.13
N ASN A 280 18.17 19.31 -19.26
CA ASN A 280 17.62 20.65 -19.45
C ASN A 280 17.94 21.58 -18.28
N LEU A 281 17.78 21.11 -17.04
CA LEU A 281 18.12 21.89 -15.85
C LEU A 281 19.60 22.28 -15.81
N GLU A 282 20.50 21.37 -16.17
CA GLU A 282 21.95 21.65 -16.20
C GLU A 282 22.30 22.76 -17.19
N ILE A 283 21.68 22.73 -18.38
CA ILE A 283 21.89 23.74 -19.42
C ILE A 283 21.28 25.09 -19.00
N VAL A 284 20.02 25.08 -18.57
CA VAL A 284 19.27 26.30 -18.22
C VAL A 284 19.89 26.99 -17.00
N LEU A 285 20.27 26.21 -15.98
CA LEU A 285 20.87 26.72 -14.75
C LEU A 285 22.39 26.89 -14.83
N GLY A 286 23.05 26.33 -15.84
CA GLY A 286 24.51 26.37 -16.01
C GLY A 286 25.27 25.78 -14.83
N VAL A 287 24.72 24.76 -14.17
CA VAL A 287 25.32 24.02 -13.05
C VAL A 287 24.99 22.54 -13.20
N ASP A 288 25.93 21.68 -12.79
CA ASP A 288 25.69 20.24 -12.81
C ASP A 288 24.76 19.82 -11.66
N VAL A 289 23.84 18.90 -11.94
CA VAL A 289 22.96 18.31 -10.93
C VAL A 289 23.72 17.19 -10.22
N VAL A 290 23.61 17.12 -8.88
CA VAL A 290 24.22 16.03 -8.12
C VAL A 290 23.57 14.71 -8.51
N LYS A 291 24.38 13.75 -8.94
CA LYS A 291 23.88 12.47 -9.50
C LYS A 291 23.56 11.46 -8.40
N ALA A 292 22.53 10.63 -8.59
CA ALA A 292 22.10 9.64 -7.60
C ALA A 292 23.25 8.72 -7.11
N LYS A 293 24.08 8.23 -8.05
CA LYS A 293 25.20 7.31 -7.78
C LYS A 293 26.33 7.90 -6.93
N SER A 294 26.43 9.23 -6.83
CA SER A 294 27.47 9.89 -6.02
C SER A 294 27.31 9.60 -4.52
N ARG A 295 26.09 9.30 -4.07
CA ARG A 295 25.79 8.94 -2.68
C ARG A 295 26.21 7.50 -2.33
N GLU A 296 26.22 6.60 -3.31
CA GLU A 296 26.49 5.17 -3.10
C GLU A 296 27.98 4.84 -3.11
N SER A 297 28.78 5.57 -3.89
CA SER A 297 30.22 5.28 -4.03
C SER A 297 31.06 5.81 -2.85
N GLY A 298 30.56 6.79 -2.08
CA GLY A 298 31.38 7.48 -1.07
C GLY A 298 32.66 8.13 -1.63
N GLU A 299 32.78 8.17 -2.96
CA GLU A 299 33.93 8.66 -3.71
C GLU A 299 33.60 10.05 -4.23
N ASP A 300 33.79 11.06 -3.38
CA ASP A 300 33.94 12.41 -3.87
C ASP A 300 35.34 12.56 -4.47
N ALA A 301 35.40 12.87 -5.77
CA ALA A 301 36.61 13.39 -6.42
C ALA A 301 37.04 14.77 -5.85
N ASN A 302 36.37 15.29 -4.82
CA ASN A 302 36.70 16.57 -4.18
C ASN A 302 36.45 16.67 -2.66
N GLY A 303 36.20 15.57 -1.95
CA GLY A 303 36.12 15.55 -0.47
C GLY A 303 35.10 16.49 0.17
N SER A 304 34.02 16.85 -0.53
CA SER A 304 32.99 17.76 -0.05
C SER A 304 31.76 16.98 0.41
N ASP A 305 31.61 16.82 1.73
CA ASP A 305 30.42 16.26 2.36
C ASP A 305 29.18 17.10 1.99
N TRP A 306 28.31 16.57 1.14
CA TRP A 306 27.11 17.27 0.65
C TRP A 306 26.05 17.33 1.75
N SER A 307 26.18 18.26 2.70
CA SER A 307 25.26 18.35 3.85
C SER A 307 23.96 19.07 3.48
N ALA A 308 22.99 18.33 2.94
CA ALA A 308 21.60 18.77 2.85
C ALA A 308 20.84 18.61 4.18
N GLU A 309 21.49 18.03 5.19
CA GLU A 309 20.92 17.71 6.50
C GLU A 309 20.78 18.94 7.39
N CYS A 310 19.89 18.84 8.38
CA CYS A 310 19.77 19.88 9.39
C CYS A 310 21.06 19.96 10.22
N ALA A 311 21.60 21.16 10.37
CA ALA A 311 22.83 21.38 11.11
C ALA A 311 22.69 21.17 12.64
N VAL A 312 21.47 21.02 13.17
CA VAL A 312 21.23 20.77 14.61
C VAL A 312 21.01 19.28 14.90
N CYS A 313 20.11 18.63 14.17
CA CYS A 313 19.75 17.22 14.43
C CYS A 313 20.46 16.23 13.48
N TYR A 314 21.21 16.71 12.49
CA TYR A 314 21.93 15.89 11.50
C TYR A 314 21.02 14.90 10.76
N CYS A 315 19.75 15.27 10.59
CA CYS A 315 18.77 14.48 9.85
C CYS A 315 18.29 15.30 8.65
N LEU A 316 18.07 14.64 7.52
CA LEU A 316 17.40 15.25 6.37
C LEU A 316 15.89 15.36 6.61
N HIS A 317 15.27 14.31 7.14
CA HIS A 317 13.84 14.27 7.44
C HIS A 317 13.61 14.25 8.95
N LEU A 318 12.84 15.19 9.46
CA LEU A 318 12.32 15.21 10.83
C LEU A 318 10.79 15.25 10.76
N GLU A 319 10.12 14.15 11.11
CA GLU A 319 8.65 14.03 11.07
C GLU A 319 8.05 14.41 9.69
N GLY A 320 8.79 14.10 8.60
CA GLY A 320 8.39 14.42 7.23
C GLY A 320 8.78 15.82 6.76
N ALA A 321 9.35 16.67 7.62
CA ALA A 321 9.86 17.99 7.24
C ALA A 321 11.33 17.95 6.83
N LEU A 322 11.70 18.83 5.89
CA LEU A 322 13.07 19.06 5.44
C LEU A 322 13.66 20.34 6.08
N PRO A 323 14.99 20.48 6.11
CA PRO A 323 15.63 21.67 6.64
C PRO A 323 15.56 22.84 5.64
N ASP A 324 14.39 23.47 5.53
CA ASP A 324 14.16 24.55 4.57
C ASP A 324 14.62 25.93 5.03
N LEU A 325 14.83 26.10 6.33
CA LEU A 325 15.31 27.36 6.86
C LEU A 325 16.83 27.40 6.71
N THR A 326 17.32 28.29 5.86
CA THR A 326 18.76 28.47 5.64
C THR A 326 19.27 29.76 6.25
N CYS A 327 20.49 29.72 6.78
CA CYS A 327 21.18 30.92 7.24
C CYS A 327 21.73 31.70 6.03
N ASP A 328 21.39 32.99 5.88
CA ASP A 328 21.88 33.79 4.74
C ASP A 328 23.41 34.00 4.72
N HIS A 329 24.08 33.81 5.87
CA HIS A 329 25.53 34.05 6.01
C HIS A 329 26.40 32.81 5.82
N CYS A 330 25.98 31.66 6.35
CA CYS A 330 26.76 30.42 6.28
C CYS A 330 26.08 29.31 5.47
N SER A 331 24.88 29.57 4.96
CA SER A 331 24.07 28.65 4.14
C SER A 331 23.68 27.33 4.81
N GLN A 332 23.99 27.14 6.09
CA GLN A 332 23.55 25.98 6.86
C GLN A 332 22.02 25.92 6.93
N ALA A 333 21.52 24.69 6.79
CA ALA A 333 20.10 24.39 6.70
C ALA A 333 19.58 23.87 8.04
N PHE A 334 18.35 24.23 8.38
CA PHE A 334 17.73 23.89 9.65
C PHE A 334 16.27 23.50 9.44
N HIS A 335 15.82 22.45 10.15
CA HIS A 335 14.38 22.30 10.40
C HIS A 335 13.93 23.48 11.24
N VAL A 336 12.73 24.00 10.94
CA VAL A 336 12.14 25.12 11.70
C VAL A 336 12.03 24.75 13.18
N GLN A 337 11.60 23.51 13.49
CA GLN A 337 11.51 23.00 14.86
C GLN A 337 12.86 22.99 15.57
N CYS A 338 13.90 22.43 14.95
CA CYS A 338 15.24 22.35 15.53
C CYS A 338 15.83 23.73 15.83
N LEU A 339 15.70 24.68 14.89
CA LEU A 339 16.19 26.03 15.13
C LEU A 339 15.37 26.76 16.18
N TYR A 340 14.05 26.57 16.22
CA TYR A 340 13.18 27.15 17.23
C TYR A 340 13.57 26.70 18.64
N GLU A 341 13.71 25.39 18.85
CA GLU A 341 14.13 24.81 20.13
C GLU A 341 15.52 25.31 20.55
N TRP A 342 16.47 25.38 19.61
CA TRP A 342 17.78 25.95 19.85
C TRP A 342 17.69 27.41 20.31
N LEU A 343 16.95 28.24 19.58
CA LEU A 343 16.81 29.66 19.90
C LEU A 343 16.09 29.86 21.25
N CYS A 344 15.17 29.00 21.65
CA CYS A 344 14.55 29.05 22.98
C CYS A 344 15.53 28.71 24.12
N SER A 345 16.57 27.92 23.83
CA SER A 345 17.57 27.50 24.83
C SER A 345 18.65 28.56 25.11
N VAL A 346 18.83 29.55 24.22
CA VAL A 346 19.87 30.58 24.35
C VAL A 346 19.32 31.89 24.93
N PRO A 347 20.06 32.54 25.86
CA PRO A 347 19.53 33.67 26.64
C PRO A 347 19.33 34.97 25.85
N ASN A 348 19.98 35.12 24.69
CA ASN A 348 19.94 36.35 23.89
C ASN A 348 18.82 36.37 22.83
N SER A 349 18.02 35.30 22.74
CA SER A 349 16.93 35.25 21.77
C SER A 349 15.79 36.18 22.16
N ARG A 350 15.17 36.78 21.15
CA ARG A 350 14.01 37.66 21.29
C ARG A 350 12.87 37.13 20.46
N GLN A 351 11.72 36.92 21.08
CA GLN A 351 10.49 36.62 20.36
C GLN A 351 9.75 37.91 20.04
N SER A 352 9.28 38.03 18.80
CA SER A 352 8.42 39.12 18.35
C SER A 352 7.35 38.55 17.42
N MET A 353 6.08 38.75 17.79
CA MET A 353 4.93 38.14 17.10
C MET A 353 5.12 36.62 16.95
N ASN A 354 5.07 36.12 15.71
CA ASN A 354 5.16 34.71 15.35
C ASN A 354 6.57 34.31 14.94
N PHE A 355 7.60 35.09 15.30
CA PHE A 355 9.00 34.83 14.98
C PHE A 355 9.87 34.91 16.23
N ILE A 356 10.90 34.08 16.27
CA ILE A 356 12.00 34.18 17.22
C ILE A 356 13.28 34.57 16.47
N PHE A 357 14.05 35.48 17.07
CA PHE A 357 15.29 36.03 16.53
C PHE A 357 16.42 35.69 17.49
N GLY A 358 17.58 35.32 16.96
CA GLY A 358 18.78 35.11 17.76
C GLY A 358 19.98 34.86 16.88
N GLU A 359 20.93 34.08 17.38
CA GLU A 359 22.20 33.79 16.72
C GLU A 359 22.18 32.40 16.09
N CYS A 360 22.69 32.30 14.86
CA CYS A 360 22.85 31.04 14.14
C CYS A 360 23.76 30.10 14.94
N PRO A 361 23.38 28.82 15.15
CA PRO A 361 24.19 27.85 15.90
C PRO A 361 25.60 27.63 15.34
N TYR A 362 25.80 27.92 14.04
CA TYR A 362 27.04 27.68 13.32
C TYR A 362 27.94 28.92 13.19
N CYS A 363 27.39 30.04 12.75
CA CYS A 363 28.19 31.23 12.41
C CYS A 363 27.94 32.44 13.31
N THR A 364 27.06 32.29 14.32
CA THR A 364 26.66 33.31 15.29
C THR A 364 26.07 34.60 14.70
N GLN A 365 25.87 34.68 13.38
CA GLN A 365 25.15 35.77 12.74
C GLN A 365 23.66 35.70 13.03
N LEU A 366 22.97 36.84 12.88
CA LEU A 366 21.54 36.93 13.14
C LEU A 366 20.75 35.97 12.24
N ILE A 367 19.83 35.23 12.85
CA ILE A 367 18.89 34.35 12.17
C ILE A 367 17.53 34.44 12.84
N SER A 368 16.48 34.13 12.09
CA SER A 368 15.13 34.09 12.62
C SER A 368 14.37 32.90 12.09
N CYS A 369 13.52 32.31 12.91
CA CYS A 369 12.57 31.29 12.47
C CYS A 369 11.15 31.62 12.95
N LYS A 370 10.17 31.09 12.22
CA LYS A 370 8.76 31.17 12.60
C LYS A 370 8.52 30.24 13.78
N VAL A 371 7.70 30.67 14.75
CA VAL A 371 7.27 29.81 15.85
C VAL A 371 6.41 28.68 15.27
N PRO A 372 6.78 27.40 15.48
CA PRO A 372 5.98 26.24 15.06
C PRO A 372 4.57 26.30 15.66
N THR A 373 3.56 25.95 14.86
CA THR A 373 2.13 25.95 15.28
C THR A 373 1.71 24.62 15.86
#